data_AF-A0A920VQV1-F1
#
_entry.id   AF-A0A920VQV1-F1
#
_cell.length_a   1.000
_cell.length_b   1.000
_cell.length_c   1.000
_cell.angle_alpha   90.00
_cell.angle_beta   90.00
_cell.angle_gamma   90.00
#
_symmetry.space_group_name_H-M   'P 1'
#
loop_
_entity.id
_entity.type
_entity.pdbx_description
1 polymer ?
#
loop_
_entity_poly.entity_id
_entity_poly.type
_entity_poly.pdbx_seq_one_letter_code
_entity_poly.pdbx_strand_id
1 'polypeptide(L)' 'MSVGFVGLGNMGQGMADNLLSKGADLTVFTRTQSKIEAMIDKGAKGAASISDLTSKVDVVLVCLQTSRLHAFCCLETME' A
#
# COMPACT_ATOMS: atom_id res chain seq x y z
N MET A 1 9.50 10.85 4.83
CA MET A 1 9.27 9.45 5.19
C MET A 1 8.12 8.95 4.34
N SER A 2 8.40 8.07 3.39
CA SER A 2 7.43 7.55 2.42
C SER A 2 6.81 6.26 2.94
N VAL A 3 5.49 6.14 2.78
CA VAL A 3 4.70 5.03 3.30
C VAL A 3 4.09 4.26 2.14
N GLY A 4 4.34 2.97 2.11
CA GLY A 4 3.70 2.01 1.22
C GLY A 4 2.46 1.41 1.88
N PHE A 5 1.37 1.26 1.13
CA PHE A 5 0.16 0.58 1.61
C PHE A 5 -0.30 -0.48 0.62
N VAL A 6 -0.22 -1.74 1.03
CA VAL A 6 -0.62 -2.90 0.24
C VAL A 6 -1.96 -3.42 0.75
N GLY A 7 -2.99 -3.35 -0.11
CA GLY A 7 -4.30 -3.93 0.16
C GLY A 7 -5.41 -2.90 0.42
N LEU A 8 -6.00 -2.39 -0.66
CA LEU A 8 -7.13 -1.46 -0.61
C LEU A 8 -8.49 -2.20 -0.49
N GLY A 9 -8.63 -3.02 0.56
CA GLY A 9 -9.91 -3.67 0.92
C GLY A 9 -10.87 -2.73 1.63
N ASN A 10 -12.01 -3.23 2.12
CA ASN A 10 -12.99 -2.41 2.86
C ASN A 10 -12.36 -1.69 4.07
N MET A 11 -11.49 -2.38 4.84
CA MET A 11 -10.74 -1.75 5.93
C MET A 11 -9.53 -0.95 5.44
N GLY A 12 -8.75 -1.50 4.50
CA GLY A 12 -7.53 -0.88 4.01
C GLY A 12 -7.75 0.48 3.33
N GLN A 13 -8.87 0.63 2.62
CA GLN A 13 -9.24 1.88 1.97
C GLN A 13 -9.37 3.04 2.98
N GLY A 14 -10.09 2.84 4.08
CA GLY A 14 -10.26 3.89 5.10
C GLY A 14 -8.94 4.26 5.80
N MET A 15 -8.04 3.29 6.00
CA MET A 15 -6.71 3.57 6.55
C MET A 15 -5.85 4.37 5.58
N ALA A 16 -5.84 4.00 4.30
CA ALA A 16 -5.10 4.71 3.25
C ALA A 16 -5.62 6.16 3.08
N ASP A 17 -6.94 6.35 3.09
CA ASP A 17 -7.57 7.67 3.01
C ASP A 17 -7.21 8.56 4.21
N ASN A 18 -7.17 7.99 5.42
CA ASN A 18 -6.75 8.70 6.63
C ASN A 18 -5.28 9.11 6.59
N LEU A 19 -4.39 8.24 6.11
CA LEU A 19 -2.97 8.55 5.96
C LEU A 19 -2.76 9.69 4.97
N LEU A 20 -3.45 9.62 3.82
CA LEU A 20 -3.38 10.64 2.79
C LEU A 20 -3.93 11.98 3.27
N SER A 21 -5.05 11.96 4.01
CA SER A 21 -5.66 13.16 4.60
C SER A 21 -4.77 13.85 5.64
N LYS A 22 -3.82 13.12 6.24
CA LYS A 22 -2.79 13.67 7.15
C LYS A 22 -1.53 14.14 6.42
N GLY A 23 -1.51 14.10 5.09
CA GLY A 23 -0.38 14.53 4.27
C GLY A 23 0.77 13.53 4.20
N ALA A 24 0.52 12.24 4.46
CA ALA A 24 1.54 11.21 4.26
C ALA A 24 1.90 11.07 2.78
N ASP A 25 3.20 10.92 2.47
CA ASP A 25 3.65 10.53 1.12
C ASP A 25 3.33 9.05 0.90
N LEU A 26 2.12 8.79 0.42
CA LEU A 26 1.52 7.47 0.35
C LEU A 26 1.64 6.87 -1.06
N THR A 27 2.27 5.70 -1.15
CA THR A 27 2.26 4.86 -2.34
C THR A 27 1.39 3.63 -2.08
N VAL A 28 0.44 3.32 -2.96
CA VAL A 28 -0.52 2.23 -2.75
C VAL A 28 -0.40 1.15 -3.81
N PHE A 29 -0.69 -0.09 -3.40
CA PHE A 29 -0.79 -1.23 -4.30
C PHE A 29 -1.96 -2.15 -3.91
N THR A 30 -2.65 -2.68 -4.92
CA THR A 30 -3.63 -3.77 -4.78
C THR A 30 -3.79 -4.46 -6.13
N ARG A 31 -4.44 -5.63 -6.17
CA ARG A 31 -4.68 -6.35 -7.44
C ARG A 31 -5.68 -5.64 -8.35
N THR A 32 -6.60 -4.86 -7.77
CA THR A 32 -7.67 -4.18 -8.52
C THR A 32 -7.23 -2.79 -8.93
N GLN A 33 -6.86 -2.61 -10.21
CA GLN A 33 -6.32 -1.37 -10.75
C GLN A 33 -7.21 -0.14 -10.48
N SER A 34 -8.52 -0.26 -10.64
CA SER A 34 -9.48 0.84 -10.43
C SER A 34 -9.44 1.44 -9.02
N LYS A 35 -9.01 0.66 -8.02
CA LYS A 35 -8.84 1.16 -6.65
C LYS A 35 -7.54 1.94 -6.47
N ILE A 36 -6.50 1.58 -7.22
CA ILE A 36 -5.25 2.34 -7.27
C ILE A 36 -5.53 3.69 -7.92
N GLU A 37 -6.22 3.71 -9.06
CA GLU A 37 -6.62 4.93 -9.76
C GLU A 37 -7.43 5.86 -8.85
N ALA A 38 -8.44 5.34 -8.15
CA ALA A 38 -9.22 6.12 -7.19
C ALA A 38 -8.39 6.73 -6.04
N MET A 39 -7.25 6.13 -5.68
CA MET A 39 -6.32 6.69 -4.70
C MET A 39 -5.38 7.73 -5.32
N ILE A 40 -4.98 7.52 -6.58
CA ILE A 40 -4.19 8.50 -7.34
C ILE A 40 -4.98 9.80 -7.51
N ASP A 41 -6.27 9.70 -7.82
CA ASP A 41 -7.17 10.86 -7.92
C ASP A 41 -7.27 11.66 -6.61
N LYS A 42 -7.03 11.00 -5.47
CA LYS A 42 -6.99 11.64 -4.15
C LYS A 42 -5.60 12.21 -3.79
N GLY A 43 -4.58 11.97 -4.61
CA GLY A 43 -3.21 12.46 -4.40
C GLY A 43 -2.20 11.41 -3.91
N ALA A 44 -2.57 10.13 -3.86
CA ALA A 44 -1.60 9.06 -3.60
C ALA A 44 -0.78 8.72 -4.86
N LYS A 45 0.30 7.96 -4.69
CA LYS A 45 1.07 7.35 -5.79
C LYS A 45 0.62 5.91 -6.00
N GLY A 46 0.53 5.44 -7.23
CA GLY A 46 0.28 4.03 -7.54
C GLY A 46 1.58 3.29 -7.83
N ALA A 47 1.77 2.12 -7.22
CA ALA A 47 2.85 1.20 -7.60
C ALA A 47 2.37 0.17 -8.62
N ALA A 48 3.27 -0.27 -9.50
CA ALA A 48 2.97 -1.29 -10.51
C ALA A 48 3.05 -2.72 -9.98
N SER A 49 3.81 -2.93 -8.91
CA SER A 49 3.99 -4.22 -8.24
C SER A 49 4.40 -4.03 -6.77
N ILE A 50 4.44 -5.12 -6.00
CA ILE A 50 4.95 -5.07 -4.62
C ILE A 50 6.43 -4.66 -4.59
N SER A 51 7.25 -5.20 -5.50
CA SER A 51 8.68 -4.84 -5.62
C SER A 51 8.88 -3.38 -6.02
N ASP A 52 8.03 -2.86 -6.91
CA ASP A 52 8.02 -1.44 -7.27
C ASP A 52 7.61 -0.55 -6.09
N LEU A 53 6.72 -1.04 -5.22
CA LEU A 53 6.33 -0.32 -4.00
C LEU A 53 7.46 -0.32 -2.96
N THR A 54 8.05 -1.48 -2.67
CA THR A 54 9.09 -1.61 -1.63
C THR A 54 10.35 -0.83 -1.97
N SER A 55 10.68 -0.68 -3.26
CA SER A 55 11.83 0.14 -3.70
C SER A 55 11.65 1.66 -3.53
N LYS A 56 10.43 2.14 -3.29
CA LYS A 56 10.08 3.58 -3.24
C LYS A 56 9.73 4.09 -1.86
N VAL A 57 9.57 3.19 -0.87
CA VAL A 57 8.99 3.53 0.43
C VAL A 57 9.86 3.05 1.58
N ASP A 58 9.89 3.84 2.66
CA ASP A 58 10.65 3.51 3.87
C ASP A 58 9.91 2.47 4.74
N VAL A 59 8.57 2.49 4.72
CA VAL A 59 7.73 1.63 5.55
C VAL A 59 6.59 1.07 4.72
N VAL A 60 6.33 -0.23 4.84
CA VAL A 60 5.20 -0.89 4.16
C VAL A 60 4.16 -1.36 5.18
N LEU A 61 2.93 -0.91 4.98
CA LEU A 61 1.74 -1.36 5.70
C LEU A 61 0.97 -2.34 4.82
N VAL A 62 0.55 -3.46 5.38
CA VAL A 62 -0.17 -4.51 4.63
C VAL A 62 -1.50 -4.81 5.30
N CYS A 63 -2.58 -4.79 4.51
CA CYS A 63 -3.93 -5.13 4.95
C CYS A 63 -4.59 -6.08 3.93
N LEU A 64 -4.38 -7.38 4.10
CA LEU A 64 -4.85 -8.42 3.17
C LEU A 64 -5.76 -9.43 3.87
N GLN A 65 -6.68 -10.02 3.11
CA GLN A 65 -7.77 -10.87 3.62
C GLN A 65 -7.36 -12.33 3.87
N THR A 66 -6.08 -12.66 4.02
CA THR A 66 -5.67 -14.06 4.19
C THR A 66 -4.39 -14.25 5.02
N SER A 67 -4.36 -15.28 5.85
CA SER A 67 -3.24 -15.66 6.71
C SER A 67 -2.00 -16.12 5.93
N ARG A 68 -2.16 -16.55 4.68
CA ARG A 68 -1.08 -17.07 3.82
C ARG A 68 -0.17 -15.99 3.22
N LEU A 69 -0.65 -14.75 3.09
CA LEU A 69 0.11 -13.62 2.55
C LEU A 69 0.94 -12.88 3.61
N HIS A 70 0.60 -12.99 4.90
CA HIS A 70 1.42 -12.42 5.98
C HIS A 70 2.83 -13.02 6.04
N ALA A 71 2.99 -14.28 5.66
CA ALA A 71 4.29 -14.95 5.68
C ALA A 71 5.28 -14.34 4.68
N PHE A 72 4.81 -13.79 3.55
CA PHE A 72 5.70 -13.28 2.51
C PHE A 72 6.29 -11.90 2.87
N CYS A 73 5.52 -11.04 3.55
CA CYS A 73 5.98 -9.67 3.84
C CYS A 73 6.98 -9.57 5.01
N CYS A 74 6.97 -10.51 5.97
CA CYS A 74 7.96 -10.52 7.05
C CYS A 74 9.31 -11.12 6.65
N LEU A 75 9.39 -11.84 5.51
CA LEU A 75 10.59 -12.56 5.12
C LEU A 75 11.48 -11.81 4.12
N GLU A 76 10.97 -10.80 3.41
CA GLU A 76 11.72 -10.09 2.36
C GLU A 76 12.24 -8.69 2.74
N THR A 77 12.01 -8.20 3.97
CA THR A 77 12.63 -6.94 4.46
C THR A 77 13.86 -7.16 5.34
N MET A 78 14.39 -8.39 5.39
CA MET A 78 15.71 -8.69 5.97
C MET A 78 16.68 -9.09 4.85
N GLU A 79 17.10 -8.13 4.03
CA GLU A 79 18.44 -8.03 3.43
C GLU A 79 18.66 -6.64 2.82
#